data_AF-A0A845TPI5-F1
#
_entry.id   AF-A0A845TPI5-F1
#
_cell.length_a   1.000
_cell.length_b   1.000
_cell.length_c   1.000
_cell.angle_alpha   90.00
_cell.angle_beta   90.00
_cell.angle_gamma   90.00
#
_symmetry.space_group_name_H-M   'P 1'
#
loop_
_entity.id
_entity.type
_entity.pdbx_description
1 polymer ?
#
loop_
_entity_poly.entity_id
_entity_poly.type
_entity_poly.pdbx_seq_one_letter_code
_entity_poly.pdbx_strand_id
1 'polypeptide(L)'
;HAGIAWLAQALAWLSGLSWAVWSAPIPSWWAFAAAAIGTLWWLAPRGWPVRWAGLAGWLPLLATLPTHPAAGQFDVIAFDVGQGMALLVETAGHRLLYDTGPAYSPDSDGANRVLLPYLKARGINTLDAVVISHSDSDHSGGALSLLAAMPVGWLSSSLPPDNRIVRAAAEHRRCFAGQQWDWDGVHFEMLHPTTVSYTSDKWKPNARSCTLKISAGGLSILLPGDIEATSEIELVNSIPAQLRSTVLLAPHHGSGTSSTEGFLDAVAPSLALFQVGYRNRYRHPKPEVYERYAEHGIARLRTDSSGAIALQFARDLTFSTVRRDHPRYWYDR
;
A
#
# COMPACT_ATOMS: atom_id res chain seq x y z
N HIS A 1 1.62 -41.09 -23.06
CA HIS A 1 0.53 -40.12 -22.79
C HIS A 1 -0.12 -40.33 -21.42
N ALA A 2 -0.58 -41.53 -21.05
CA ALA A 2 -1.21 -41.76 -19.73
C ALA A 2 -0.33 -41.39 -18.51
N GLY A 3 0.95 -41.75 -18.49
CA GLY A 3 1.85 -41.42 -17.36
C GLY A 3 2.04 -39.92 -17.13
N ILE A 4 2.04 -39.12 -18.20
CA ILE A 4 2.11 -37.65 -18.09
C ILE A 4 0.79 -37.10 -17.52
N ALA A 5 -0.36 -37.66 -17.92
CA ALA A 5 -1.66 -37.27 -17.38
C ALA A 5 -1.77 -37.59 -15.88
N TRP A 6 -1.34 -38.78 -15.46
CA TRP A 6 -1.29 -39.16 -14.04
C TRP A 6 -0.37 -38.26 -13.23
N LEU A 7 0.82 -37.94 -13.75
CA LEU A 7 1.75 -37.02 -13.11
C LEU A 7 1.14 -35.61 -12.99
N ALA A 8 0.52 -35.08 -14.05
CA ALA A 8 -0.12 -33.77 -14.03
C ALA A 8 -1.27 -33.72 -13.01
N GLN A 9 -2.07 -34.78 -12.91
CA GLN A 9 -3.16 -34.86 -11.94
C GLN A 9 -2.65 -34.94 -10.50
N ALA A 10 -1.58 -35.69 -10.26
CA ALA A 10 -0.92 -35.75 -8.96
C ALA A 10 -0.30 -34.39 -8.57
N LEU A 11 0.37 -33.70 -9.50
CA LEU A 11 0.92 -32.37 -9.28
C LEU A 11 -0.18 -31.33 -9.02
N ALA A 12 -1.30 -31.40 -9.73
CA ALA A 12 -2.45 -30.52 -9.50
C ALA A 12 -3.10 -30.75 -8.12
N TRP A 13 -3.18 -32.02 -7.69
CA TRP A 13 -3.63 -32.34 -6.34
C TRP A 13 -2.65 -31.81 -5.28
N LEU A 14 -1.35 -32.00 -5.47
CA LEU A 14 -0.31 -31.47 -4.57
C LEU A 14 -0.35 -29.94 -4.51
N SER A 15 -0.53 -29.26 -5.65
CA SER A 15 -0.59 -27.79 -5.69
C SER A 15 -1.85 -27.22 -5.01
N GLY A 16 -2.90 -28.03 -4.86
CA GLY A 16 -4.13 -27.63 -4.15
C GLY A 16 -4.01 -27.63 -2.63
N LEU A 17 -2.90 -28.15 -2.07
CA LEU A 17 -2.66 -28.13 -0.63
C LEU A 17 -2.31 -26.71 -0.19
N SER A 18 -2.96 -26.21 0.87
CA SER A 18 -2.74 -24.85 1.39
C SER A 18 -1.30 -24.58 1.85
N TRP A 19 -0.53 -25.63 2.08
CA TRP A 19 0.89 -25.59 2.47
C TRP A 19 1.84 -25.99 1.32
N ALA A 20 1.33 -26.23 0.11
CA ALA A 20 2.15 -26.56 -1.06
C ALA A 20 3.13 -25.44 -1.40
N VAL A 21 2.72 -24.19 -1.15
CA VAL A 21 3.55 -23.01 -1.29
C VAL A 21 3.58 -22.30 0.06
N TRP A 22 4.71 -22.41 0.75
CA TRP A 22 5.00 -21.60 1.92
C TRP A 22 5.69 -20.31 1.50
N SER A 23 5.15 -19.16 1.93
CA SER A 23 5.75 -17.84 1.81
C SER A 23 6.34 -17.42 3.16
N ALA A 24 7.63 -17.13 3.16
CA ALA A 24 8.35 -16.57 4.29
C ALA A 24 8.94 -15.21 3.90
N PRO A 25 9.18 -14.31 4.87
CA PRO A 25 9.94 -13.08 4.60
C PRO A 25 11.31 -13.41 3.99
N ILE A 26 11.85 -12.49 3.18
CA ILE A 26 13.22 -12.62 2.66
C ILE A 26 14.17 -12.75 3.86
N PRO A 27 14.95 -13.85 3.96
CA PRO A 27 15.83 -14.06 5.09
C PRO A 27 17.00 -13.08 5.04
N SER A 28 17.53 -12.76 6.21
CA SER A 28 18.82 -12.09 6.30
C SER A 28 19.93 -12.95 5.66
N TRP A 29 21.00 -12.30 5.19
CA TRP A 29 22.12 -13.00 4.55
C TRP A 29 22.75 -14.07 5.48
N TRP A 30 22.79 -13.83 6.79
CA TRP A 30 23.36 -14.78 7.75
C TRP A 30 22.42 -15.96 8.00
N ALA A 31 21.10 -15.75 7.99
CA ALA A 31 20.13 -16.84 8.11
C ALA A 31 20.21 -17.75 6.87
N PHE A 32 20.36 -17.15 5.68
CA PHE A 32 20.63 -17.88 4.45
C PHE A 32 21.96 -18.65 4.52
N ALA A 33 23.03 -18.03 4.98
CA ALA A 33 24.34 -18.69 5.13
C ALA A 33 24.28 -19.85 6.15
N ALA A 34 23.60 -19.67 7.27
CA ALA A 34 23.39 -20.72 8.26
C ALA A 34 22.62 -21.92 7.68
N ALA A 35 21.56 -21.66 6.88
CA ALA A 35 20.81 -22.70 6.20
C ALA A 35 21.66 -23.42 5.14
N ALA A 36 22.49 -22.68 4.39
CA ALA A 36 23.41 -23.26 3.40
C ALA A 36 24.46 -24.16 4.05
N ILE A 37 25.12 -23.69 5.11
CA ILE A 37 26.10 -24.46 5.89
C ILE A 37 25.42 -25.68 6.54
N GLY A 38 24.24 -25.50 7.12
CA GLY A 38 23.45 -26.57 7.70
C GLY A 38 23.08 -27.64 6.67
N THR A 39 22.73 -27.23 5.45
CA THR A 39 22.46 -28.15 4.34
C THR A 39 23.70 -28.94 3.93
N LEU A 40 24.85 -28.27 3.81
CA LEU A 40 26.12 -28.94 3.49
C LEU A 40 26.53 -29.94 4.59
N TRP A 41 26.33 -29.61 5.85
CA TRP A 41 26.55 -30.54 6.97
C TRP A 41 25.57 -31.72 6.91
N TRP A 42 24.29 -31.46 6.67
CA TRP A 42 23.29 -32.51 6.58
C TRP A 42 23.59 -33.52 5.46
N LEU A 43 24.13 -33.04 4.34
CA LEU A 43 24.56 -33.85 3.19
C LEU A 43 25.96 -34.48 3.34
N ALA A 44 26.61 -34.34 4.51
CA ALA A 44 27.92 -34.95 4.75
C ALA A 44 27.91 -36.50 4.61
N PRO A 45 29.06 -37.12 4.27
CA PRO A 45 29.16 -38.56 4.04
C PRO A 45 28.62 -39.42 5.17
N ARG A 46 28.17 -40.63 4.83
CA ARG A 46 27.75 -41.64 5.81
C ARG A 46 28.90 -41.92 6.79
N GLY A 47 28.65 -41.78 8.08
CA GLY A 47 29.65 -41.93 9.15
C GLY A 47 30.09 -40.63 9.82
N TRP A 48 29.75 -39.47 9.25
CA TRP A 48 29.99 -38.18 9.91
C TRP A 48 29.13 -38.04 11.17
N PRO A 49 29.72 -37.77 12.35
CA PRO A 49 28.96 -37.67 13.60
C PRO A 49 27.98 -36.50 13.52
N VAL A 50 26.79 -36.67 14.12
CA VAL A 50 25.75 -35.63 14.25
C VAL A 50 25.37 -34.89 12.96
N ARG A 51 25.48 -35.52 11.77
CA ARG A 51 25.08 -34.87 10.49
C ARG A 51 23.66 -34.28 10.48
N TRP A 52 22.74 -34.87 11.22
CA TRP A 52 21.37 -34.38 11.37
C TRP A 52 21.27 -33.02 12.09
N ALA A 53 22.32 -32.62 12.84
CA ALA A 53 22.41 -31.29 13.43
C ALA A 53 22.46 -30.16 12.38
N GLY A 54 22.80 -30.48 11.12
CA GLY A 54 22.69 -29.54 10.01
C GLY A 54 21.28 -28.96 9.81
N LEU A 55 20.23 -29.69 10.21
CA LEU A 55 18.85 -29.20 10.22
C LEU A 55 18.67 -27.99 11.15
N ALA A 56 19.46 -27.87 12.23
CA ALA A 56 19.40 -26.69 13.11
C ALA A 56 19.83 -25.40 12.39
N GLY A 57 20.65 -25.50 11.34
CA GLY A 57 21.03 -24.36 10.49
C GLY A 57 19.86 -23.73 9.74
N TRP A 58 18.74 -24.45 9.60
CA TRP A 58 17.52 -23.94 8.98
C TRP A 58 16.63 -23.15 9.95
N LEU A 59 16.82 -23.28 11.27
CA LEU A 59 15.97 -22.63 12.26
C LEU A 59 15.86 -21.11 12.09
N PRO A 60 16.95 -20.35 11.85
CA PRO A 60 16.82 -18.91 11.67
C PRO A 60 15.99 -18.52 10.43
N LEU A 61 16.11 -19.30 9.35
CA LEU A 61 15.33 -19.09 8.14
C LEU A 61 13.84 -19.37 8.40
N LEU A 62 13.53 -20.42 9.15
CA LEU A 62 12.15 -20.78 9.50
C LEU A 62 11.52 -19.87 10.57
N ALA A 63 12.33 -19.24 11.41
CA ALA A 63 11.89 -18.36 12.49
C ALA A 63 11.78 -16.88 12.10
N THR A 64 12.04 -16.53 10.82
CA THR A 64 11.93 -15.14 10.36
C THR A 64 10.45 -14.74 10.27
N LEU A 65 10.04 -13.79 11.11
CA LEU A 65 8.68 -13.24 11.12
C LEU A 65 8.62 -11.90 10.39
N PRO A 66 7.45 -11.51 9.85
CA PRO A 66 7.24 -10.16 9.34
C PRO A 66 7.50 -9.10 10.41
N THR A 67 8.07 -7.97 10.01
CA THR A 67 8.24 -6.79 10.88
C THR A 67 6.93 -6.01 10.99
N HIS A 68 6.71 -5.43 12.16
CA HIS A 68 5.56 -4.60 12.50
C HIS A 68 5.99 -3.44 13.42
N PRO A 69 5.33 -2.27 13.37
CA PRO A 69 5.57 -1.20 14.32
C PRO A 69 5.05 -1.56 15.72
N ALA A 70 5.47 -0.81 16.74
CA ALA A 70 4.95 -0.98 18.09
C ALA A 70 3.51 -0.47 18.22
N ALA A 71 2.79 -0.88 19.27
CA ALA A 71 1.47 -0.34 19.56
C ALA A 71 1.52 1.20 19.77
N GLY A 72 0.51 1.90 19.26
CA GLY A 72 0.43 3.36 19.21
C GLY A 72 1.28 4.00 18.10
N GLN A 73 1.83 3.19 17.19
CA GLN A 73 2.63 3.63 16.05
C GLN A 73 2.09 2.99 14.77
N PHE A 74 2.37 3.60 13.63
CA PHE A 74 2.08 3.01 12.33
C PHE A 74 3.17 3.33 11.32
N ASP A 75 3.40 2.40 10.41
CA ASP A 75 4.31 2.57 9.29
C ASP A 75 3.51 2.69 8.00
N VAL A 76 3.99 3.49 7.06
CA VAL A 76 3.38 3.67 5.74
C VAL A 76 4.42 3.44 4.65
N ILE A 77 4.08 2.63 3.66
CA ILE A 77 4.87 2.47 2.43
C ILE A 77 4.05 3.05 1.28
N ALA A 78 4.49 4.18 0.74
CA ALA A 78 3.99 4.67 -0.54
C ALA A 78 4.76 3.99 -1.67
N PHE A 79 4.07 3.12 -2.41
CA PHE A 79 4.68 2.33 -3.47
C PHE A 79 5.04 3.18 -4.70
N ASP A 80 6.13 2.83 -5.39
CA ASP A 80 6.38 3.31 -6.76
C ASP A 80 5.63 2.39 -7.73
N VAL A 81 4.37 2.72 -8.00
CA VAL A 81 3.50 2.02 -8.97
C VAL A 81 3.44 2.74 -10.32
N GLY A 82 4.37 3.67 -10.58
CA GLY A 82 4.27 4.57 -11.73
C GLY A 82 3.16 5.61 -11.54
N GLN A 83 2.38 5.87 -12.60
CA GLN A 83 1.26 6.80 -12.49
C GLN A 83 0.06 6.10 -11.85
N GLY A 84 -0.18 6.39 -10.57
CA GLY A 84 -1.29 5.87 -9.79
C GLY A 84 -0.99 5.87 -8.30
N MET A 85 -1.94 5.37 -7.51
CA MET A 85 -1.89 5.44 -6.05
C MET A 85 -1.95 4.05 -5.43
N ALA A 86 -1.05 3.79 -4.49
CA ALA A 86 -1.09 2.60 -3.65
C ALA A 86 -0.22 2.83 -2.42
N LEU A 87 -0.79 2.66 -1.23
CA LEU A 87 -0.06 2.71 0.04
C LEU A 87 -0.41 1.54 0.93
N LEU A 88 0.59 0.94 1.55
CA LEU A 88 0.39 0.01 2.67
C LEU A 88 0.55 0.76 3.99
N VAL A 89 -0.41 0.60 4.88
CA VAL A 89 -0.38 1.07 6.27
C VAL A 89 -0.29 -0.16 7.16
N GLU A 90 0.71 -0.21 8.02
CA GLU A 90 0.91 -1.28 9.00
C GLU A 90 0.80 -0.71 10.42
N THR A 91 0.02 -1.36 11.28
CA THR A 91 0.01 -1.16 12.73
C THR A 91 0.64 -2.40 13.40
N ALA A 92 0.64 -2.46 14.73
CA ALA A 92 1.22 -3.58 15.46
C ALA A 92 0.61 -4.94 15.08
N GLY A 93 -0.71 -4.99 14.85
CA GLY A 93 -1.44 -6.21 14.51
C GLY A 93 -2.15 -6.19 13.15
N HIS A 94 -2.34 -5.01 12.53
CA HIS A 94 -3.22 -4.87 11.38
C HIS A 94 -2.52 -4.26 10.17
N ARG A 95 -3.07 -4.52 8.99
CA ARG A 95 -2.60 -4.00 7.70
C ARG A 95 -3.76 -3.52 6.85
N LEU A 96 -3.67 -2.27 6.41
CA LEU A 96 -4.59 -1.65 5.46
C LEU A 96 -3.85 -1.29 4.19
N LEU A 97 -4.41 -1.66 3.04
CA LEU A 97 -3.96 -1.14 1.76
C LEU A 97 -4.91 -0.05 1.28
N TYR A 98 -4.40 1.14 0.99
CA TYR A 98 -5.14 2.24 0.39
C TYR A 98 -4.78 2.35 -1.09
N ASP A 99 -5.76 2.08 -1.95
CA ASP A 99 -5.65 1.89 -3.40
C ASP A 99 -4.68 0.77 -3.83
N THR A 100 -4.74 0.40 -5.10
CA THR A 100 -4.07 -0.80 -5.66
C THR A 100 -3.23 -0.49 -6.90
N GLY A 101 -3.04 0.79 -7.19
CA GLY A 101 -2.28 1.26 -8.33
C GLY A 101 -2.95 0.97 -9.68
N PRO A 102 -2.20 1.20 -10.77
CA PRO A 102 -2.76 1.23 -12.10
C PRO A 102 -2.96 -0.13 -12.76
N ALA A 103 -3.93 -0.20 -13.66
CA ALA A 103 -3.97 -1.21 -14.70
C ALA A 103 -3.06 -0.78 -15.87
N TYR A 104 -2.02 -1.57 -16.17
CA TYR A 104 -1.09 -1.31 -17.28
C TYR A 104 -1.53 -2.02 -18.57
N SER A 105 -2.02 -3.25 -18.47
CA SER A 105 -2.52 -4.08 -19.56
C SER A 105 -3.52 -5.13 -19.00
N PRO A 106 -4.21 -5.91 -19.84
CA PRO A 106 -5.14 -6.95 -19.37
C PRO A 106 -4.52 -7.97 -18.40
N ASP A 107 -3.22 -8.26 -18.53
CA ASP A 107 -2.49 -9.22 -17.71
C ASP A 107 -1.50 -8.55 -16.74
N SER A 108 -1.55 -7.22 -16.61
CA SER A 108 -0.58 -6.49 -15.80
C SER A 108 -1.15 -5.26 -15.12
N ASP A 109 -1.01 -5.22 -13.80
CA ASP A 109 -1.50 -4.16 -12.94
C ASP A 109 -0.54 -3.91 -11.76
N GLY A 110 -0.84 -2.88 -10.96
CA GLY A 110 -0.08 -2.50 -9.78
C GLY A 110 0.04 -3.63 -8.76
N ALA A 111 -0.99 -4.45 -8.58
CA ALA A 111 -0.96 -5.56 -7.63
C ALA A 111 0.05 -6.64 -8.06
N ASN A 112 -0.06 -7.16 -9.29
CA ASN A 112 0.80 -8.25 -9.75
C ASN A 112 2.25 -7.81 -9.98
N ARG A 113 2.49 -6.54 -10.33
CA ARG A 113 3.86 -6.03 -10.58
C ARG A 113 4.57 -5.54 -9.33
N VAL A 114 3.85 -4.96 -8.37
CA VAL A 114 4.46 -4.23 -7.25
C VAL A 114 3.98 -4.76 -5.91
N LEU A 115 2.67 -4.75 -5.66
CA LEU A 115 2.13 -5.01 -4.33
C LEU A 115 2.33 -6.46 -3.90
N LEU A 116 1.87 -7.44 -4.68
CA LEU A 116 1.97 -8.86 -4.33
C LEU A 116 3.42 -9.34 -4.20
N PRO A 117 4.37 -8.98 -5.10
CA PRO A 117 5.78 -9.28 -4.89
C PRO A 117 6.33 -8.70 -3.58
N TYR A 118 5.97 -7.45 -3.25
CA TYR A 118 6.40 -6.80 -2.01
C TYR A 118 5.81 -7.48 -0.76
N LEU A 119 4.50 -7.70 -0.74
CA LEU A 119 3.79 -8.34 0.36
C LEU A 119 4.35 -9.75 0.60
N LYS A 120 4.55 -10.54 -0.47
CA LYS A 120 5.17 -11.87 -0.39
C LYS A 120 6.60 -11.80 0.14
N ALA A 121 7.41 -10.86 -0.32
CA ALA A 121 8.79 -10.65 0.14
C ALA A 121 8.86 -10.28 1.63
N ARG A 122 7.83 -9.60 2.16
CA ARG A 122 7.69 -9.28 3.58
C ARG A 122 7.01 -10.38 4.41
N GLY A 123 6.60 -11.49 3.79
CA GLY A 123 5.84 -12.57 4.46
C GLY A 123 4.42 -12.18 4.85
N ILE A 124 3.84 -11.18 4.17
CA ILE A 124 2.48 -10.69 4.40
C ILE A 124 1.52 -11.51 3.55
N ASN A 125 0.73 -12.34 4.22
CA ASN A 125 -0.15 -13.31 3.55
C ASN A 125 -1.64 -12.93 3.62
N THR A 126 -2.00 -11.91 4.41
CA THR A 126 -3.37 -11.41 4.58
C THR A 126 -3.35 -9.89 4.72
N LEU A 127 -4.47 -9.26 4.37
CA LEU A 127 -4.75 -7.85 4.66
C LEU A 127 -6.04 -7.76 5.48
N ASP A 128 -6.04 -6.94 6.53
CA ASP A 128 -7.23 -6.71 7.35
C ASP A 128 -8.24 -5.85 6.59
N ALA A 129 -7.74 -4.87 5.84
CA ALA A 129 -8.56 -3.98 5.02
C ALA A 129 -7.92 -3.60 3.70
N VAL A 130 -8.78 -3.34 2.71
CA VAL A 130 -8.43 -2.62 1.50
C VAL A 130 -9.40 -1.45 1.35
N VAL A 131 -8.90 -0.23 1.19
CA VAL A 131 -9.69 0.94 0.84
C VAL A 131 -9.42 1.28 -0.62
N ILE A 132 -10.46 1.27 -1.46
CA ILE A 132 -10.37 1.77 -2.84
C ILE A 132 -11.08 3.12 -2.89
N SER A 133 -10.31 4.18 -3.09
CA SER A 133 -10.78 5.56 -3.03
C SER A 133 -11.89 5.81 -4.05
N HIS A 134 -11.68 5.43 -5.31
CA HIS A 134 -12.64 5.56 -6.41
C HIS A 134 -12.33 4.59 -7.56
N SER A 135 -13.10 4.67 -8.65
CA SER A 135 -13.10 3.67 -9.74
C SER A 135 -12.03 3.84 -10.81
N ASP A 136 -11.20 4.87 -10.73
CA ASP A 136 -10.26 5.15 -11.82
C ASP A 136 -9.15 4.12 -11.85
N SER A 137 -8.69 3.82 -13.08
CA SER A 137 -7.87 2.64 -13.31
C SER A 137 -6.48 2.75 -12.69
N ASP A 138 -6.02 3.95 -12.34
CA ASP A 138 -4.76 4.25 -11.63
C ASP A 138 -4.86 4.10 -10.10
N HIS A 139 -6.05 3.79 -9.59
CA HIS A 139 -6.34 3.51 -8.18
C HIS A 139 -6.85 2.08 -7.99
N SER A 140 -7.89 1.70 -8.71
CA SER A 140 -8.56 0.41 -8.55
C SER A 140 -8.01 -0.70 -9.45
N GLY A 141 -6.98 -0.41 -10.26
CA GLY A 141 -6.52 -1.28 -11.34
C GLY A 141 -6.01 -2.63 -10.87
N GLY A 142 -5.34 -2.69 -9.71
CA GLY A 142 -4.84 -3.93 -9.12
C GLY A 142 -5.83 -4.70 -8.24
N ALA A 143 -7.03 -4.16 -7.99
CA ALA A 143 -7.91 -4.68 -6.93
C ALA A 143 -8.39 -6.11 -7.16
N LEU A 144 -8.78 -6.47 -8.39
CA LEU A 144 -9.23 -7.84 -8.68
C LEU A 144 -8.09 -8.86 -8.57
N SER A 145 -6.89 -8.50 -9.04
CA SER A 145 -5.69 -9.33 -8.93
C SER A 145 -5.30 -9.54 -7.47
N LEU A 146 -5.36 -8.49 -6.65
CA LEU A 146 -5.11 -8.56 -5.20
C LEU A 146 -6.10 -9.50 -4.49
N LEU A 147 -7.41 -9.28 -4.69
CA LEU A 147 -8.47 -10.09 -4.06
C LEU A 147 -8.43 -11.56 -4.47
N ALA A 148 -7.97 -11.86 -5.69
CA ALA A 148 -7.79 -13.23 -6.15
C ALA A 148 -6.56 -13.91 -5.55
N ALA A 149 -5.54 -13.14 -5.16
CA ALA A 149 -4.25 -13.66 -4.74
C ALA A 149 -4.10 -13.85 -3.22
N MET A 150 -4.84 -13.09 -2.40
CA MET A 150 -4.74 -13.20 -0.94
C MET A 150 -6.05 -12.87 -0.21
N PRO A 151 -6.27 -13.42 1.00
CA PRO A 151 -7.40 -13.05 1.83
C PRO A 151 -7.36 -11.58 2.25
N VAL A 152 -8.53 -10.93 2.14
CA VAL A 152 -8.79 -9.57 2.60
C VAL A 152 -9.97 -9.61 3.56
N GLY A 153 -9.82 -9.04 4.77
CA GLY A 153 -10.86 -9.01 5.79
C GLY A 153 -12.10 -8.26 5.31
N TRP A 154 -11.97 -6.97 5.04
CA TRP A 154 -13.04 -6.16 4.41
C TRP A 154 -12.49 -5.19 3.36
N LEU A 155 -13.32 -4.89 2.36
CA LEU A 155 -13.04 -3.86 1.37
C LEU A 155 -13.96 -2.66 1.61
N SER A 156 -13.38 -1.46 1.75
CA SER A 156 -14.16 -0.22 1.73
C SER A 156 -13.94 0.57 0.46
N SER A 157 -15.01 1.11 -0.12
CA SER A 157 -14.89 1.91 -1.34
C SER A 157 -16.10 2.79 -1.64
N SER A 158 -15.92 3.74 -2.56
CA SER A 158 -16.99 4.58 -3.10
C SER A 158 -17.73 3.97 -4.30
N LEU A 159 -17.24 2.82 -4.76
CA LEU A 159 -17.72 2.09 -5.94
C LEU A 159 -19.21 1.72 -5.82
N PRO A 160 -19.93 1.64 -6.96
CA PRO A 160 -21.31 1.19 -6.94
C PRO A 160 -21.41 -0.33 -6.63
N PRO A 161 -22.53 -0.79 -6.05
CA PRO A 161 -22.68 -2.18 -5.61
C PRO A 161 -22.52 -3.26 -6.70
N ASP A 162 -22.78 -2.93 -7.97
CA ASP A 162 -22.66 -3.83 -9.12
C ASP A 162 -21.22 -3.92 -9.68
N ASN A 163 -20.31 -3.09 -9.18
CA ASN A 163 -18.91 -3.11 -9.57
C ASN A 163 -18.28 -4.49 -9.31
N ARG A 164 -17.44 -4.95 -10.24
CA ARG A 164 -16.79 -6.27 -10.16
C ARG A 164 -15.90 -6.41 -8.92
N ILE A 165 -15.24 -5.34 -8.48
CA ILE A 165 -14.39 -5.33 -7.29
C ILE A 165 -15.23 -5.54 -6.04
N VAL A 166 -16.37 -4.84 -5.95
CA VAL A 166 -17.32 -4.97 -4.83
C VAL A 166 -17.85 -6.40 -4.74
N ARG A 167 -18.26 -6.99 -5.87
CA ARG A 167 -18.74 -8.37 -5.92
C ARG A 167 -17.67 -9.43 -5.63
N ALA A 168 -16.40 -9.11 -5.84
CA ALA A 168 -15.29 -10.02 -5.54
C ALA A 168 -14.85 -9.96 -4.08
N ALA A 169 -15.20 -8.91 -3.34
CA ALA A 169 -14.86 -8.77 -1.93
C ALA A 169 -15.68 -9.73 -1.06
N ALA A 170 -15.04 -10.36 -0.08
CA ALA A 170 -15.72 -11.21 0.90
C ALA A 170 -16.69 -10.40 1.77
N GLU A 171 -16.26 -9.21 2.19
CA GLU A 171 -17.08 -8.21 2.88
C GLU A 171 -16.83 -6.84 2.25
N HIS A 172 -17.91 -6.15 1.84
CA HIS A 172 -17.82 -4.79 1.30
C HIS A 172 -18.54 -3.80 2.21
N ARG A 173 -17.89 -2.64 2.44
CA ARG A 173 -18.43 -1.51 3.18
C ARG A 173 -18.33 -0.25 2.34
N ARG A 174 -19.45 0.41 2.05
CA ARG A 174 -19.37 1.71 1.36
C ARG A 174 -18.65 2.73 2.25
N CYS A 175 -17.68 3.46 1.70
CA CYS A 175 -16.98 4.50 2.45
C CYS A 175 -17.86 5.75 2.54
N PHE A 176 -17.94 6.39 3.70
CA PHE A 176 -18.59 7.69 3.86
C PHE A 176 -18.07 8.43 5.10
N ALA A 177 -18.24 9.75 5.10
CA ALA A 177 -17.82 10.64 6.16
C ALA A 177 -18.41 10.24 7.52
N GLY A 178 -17.58 10.19 8.55
CA GLY A 178 -17.95 9.86 9.93
C GLY A 178 -17.74 8.39 10.32
N GLN A 179 -17.32 7.52 9.40
CA GLN A 179 -16.86 6.18 9.77
C GLN A 179 -15.51 6.27 10.47
N GLN A 180 -15.39 5.62 11.63
CA GLN A 180 -14.18 5.64 12.45
C GLN A 180 -13.89 4.25 13.01
N TRP A 181 -12.62 3.93 13.18
CA TRP A 181 -12.18 2.74 13.89
C TRP A 181 -10.77 2.94 14.47
N ASP A 182 -10.42 2.12 15.46
CA ASP A 182 -9.12 2.14 16.12
C ASP A 182 -8.47 0.77 16.04
N TRP A 183 -7.20 0.74 15.65
CA TRP A 183 -6.36 -0.45 15.66
C TRP A 183 -5.06 -0.17 16.39
N ASP A 184 -4.79 -0.94 17.44
CA ASP A 184 -3.51 -0.90 18.15
C ASP A 184 -3.10 0.51 18.63
N GLY A 185 -4.08 1.37 18.96
CA GLY A 185 -3.82 2.77 19.35
C GLY A 185 -3.61 3.74 18.18
N VAL A 186 -3.94 3.33 16.96
CA VAL A 186 -3.94 4.14 15.74
C VAL A 186 -5.39 4.37 15.31
N HIS A 187 -5.78 5.64 15.20
CA HIS A 187 -7.12 6.06 14.86
C HIS A 187 -7.26 6.29 13.36
N PHE A 188 -8.32 5.73 12.78
CA PHE A 188 -8.67 5.85 11.37
C PHE A 188 -10.03 6.53 11.24
N GLU A 189 -10.12 7.54 10.38
CA GLU A 189 -11.33 8.32 10.17
C GLU A 189 -11.58 8.58 8.70
N MET A 190 -12.74 8.15 8.20
CA MET A 190 -13.22 8.47 6.86
C MET A 190 -13.88 9.85 6.88
N LEU A 191 -13.30 10.81 6.17
CA LEU A 191 -13.75 12.21 6.14
C LEU A 191 -14.66 12.52 4.94
N HIS A 192 -14.58 11.72 3.89
CA HIS A 192 -15.29 11.94 2.63
C HIS A 192 -15.48 10.58 1.92
N PRO A 193 -16.51 10.40 1.07
CA PRO A 193 -17.58 11.34 0.71
C PRO A 193 -18.72 11.41 1.72
N THR A 194 -19.53 12.46 1.65
CA THR A 194 -20.80 12.47 2.38
C THR A 194 -21.76 11.44 1.78
N THR A 195 -22.73 10.97 2.58
CA THR A 195 -23.76 10.04 2.09
C THR A 195 -24.60 10.64 0.96
N VAL A 196 -24.77 11.97 0.97
CA VAL A 196 -25.49 12.73 -0.07
C VAL A 196 -24.76 12.68 -1.42
N SER A 197 -23.43 12.61 -1.43
CA SER A 197 -22.67 12.49 -2.69
C SER A 197 -23.05 11.24 -3.50
N TYR A 198 -23.63 10.21 -2.86
CA TYR A 198 -24.11 8.99 -3.51
C TYR A 198 -25.53 9.07 -4.07
N THR A 199 -26.32 10.10 -3.73
CA THR A 199 -27.72 10.19 -4.17
C THR A 199 -27.88 10.82 -5.56
N SER A 200 -26.79 11.24 -6.22
CA SER A 200 -26.83 11.87 -7.54
C SER A 200 -25.71 11.40 -8.44
N ASP A 201 -26.03 10.88 -9.62
CA ASP A 201 -25.06 10.46 -10.64
C ASP A 201 -24.32 11.62 -11.33
N LYS A 202 -24.59 12.87 -10.93
CA LYS A 202 -23.88 14.04 -11.44
C LYS A 202 -22.43 14.11 -10.96
N TRP A 203 -22.11 13.47 -9.84
CA TRP A 203 -20.77 13.50 -9.26
C TRP A 203 -19.84 12.53 -9.98
N LYS A 204 -18.71 13.07 -10.45
CA LYS A 204 -17.61 12.27 -11.02
C LYS A 204 -17.01 11.34 -9.95
N PRO A 205 -16.38 10.22 -10.34
CA PRO A 205 -15.72 9.31 -9.41
C PRO A 205 -14.77 9.99 -8.41
N ASN A 206 -13.92 10.90 -8.91
CA ASN A 206 -12.94 11.67 -8.12
C ASN A 206 -13.58 12.44 -6.96
N ALA A 207 -14.75 13.05 -7.22
CA ALA A 207 -15.52 13.78 -6.22
C ALA A 207 -16.21 12.88 -5.19
N ARG A 208 -15.98 11.56 -5.26
CA ARG A 208 -16.41 10.57 -4.26
C ARG A 208 -15.23 9.79 -3.67
N SER A 209 -14.00 10.27 -3.85
CA SER A 209 -12.81 9.61 -3.29
C SER A 209 -12.96 9.39 -1.79
N CYS A 210 -12.71 8.17 -1.32
CA CYS A 210 -12.73 7.84 0.11
C CYS A 210 -11.56 8.53 0.84
N THR A 211 -11.75 9.75 1.35
CA THR A 211 -10.68 10.46 2.05
C THR A 211 -10.49 9.91 3.45
N LEU A 212 -9.33 9.31 3.70
CA LEU A 212 -8.99 8.67 4.97
C LEU A 212 -7.93 9.48 5.72
N LYS A 213 -8.18 9.78 6.99
CA LYS A 213 -7.18 10.29 7.93
C LYS A 213 -6.74 9.17 8.86
N ILE A 214 -5.44 9.09 9.10
CA ILE A 214 -4.83 8.11 10.02
C ILE A 214 -3.98 8.88 11.02
N SER A 215 -4.11 8.60 12.30
CA SER A 215 -3.42 9.35 13.36
C SER A 215 -3.01 8.50 14.54
N ALA A 216 -1.84 8.80 15.09
CA ALA A 216 -1.33 8.21 16.33
C ALA A 216 -0.24 9.12 16.93
N GLY A 217 -0.19 9.23 18.25
CA GLY A 217 0.91 9.94 18.94
C GLY A 217 1.08 11.42 18.56
N GLY A 218 0.01 12.09 18.10
CA GLY A 218 0.07 13.49 17.63
C GLY A 218 0.57 13.65 16.18
N LEU A 219 0.95 12.56 15.52
CA LEU A 219 1.28 12.54 14.09
C LEU A 219 0.09 11.99 13.29
N SER A 220 -0.01 12.41 12.03
CA SER A 220 -1.08 11.93 11.15
C SER A 220 -0.75 12.05 9.67
N ILE A 221 -1.45 11.26 8.88
CA ILE A 221 -1.44 11.33 7.41
C ILE A 221 -2.85 11.47 6.88
N LEU A 222 -3.03 12.34 5.89
CA LEU A 222 -4.27 12.49 5.11
C LEU A 222 -4.09 11.84 3.74
N LEU A 223 -4.99 10.92 3.42
CA LEU A 223 -5.08 10.19 2.16
C LEU A 223 -6.37 10.62 1.43
N PRO A 224 -6.32 11.70 0.63
CA PRO A 224 -7.52 12.28 0.04
C PRO A 224 -8.01 11.55 -1.21
N GLY A 225 -7.20 10.67 -1.81
CA GLY A 225 -7.46 10.14 -3.14
C GLY A 225 -7.42 11.27 -4.16
N ASP A 226 -8.38 11.32 -5.07
CA ASP A 226 -8.38 12.27 -6.18
C ASP A 226 -9.44 13.36 -6.03
N ILE A 227 -9.78 13.74 -4.79
CA ILE A 227 -10.66 14.91 -4.59
C ILE A 227 -10.09 16.13 -5.31
N GLU A 228 -10.99 16.90 -5.91
CA GLU A 228 -10.67 18.14 -6.61
C GLU A 228 -11.14 19.35 -5.80
N ALA A 229 -10.83 20.55 -6.28
CA ALA A 229 -11.10 21.83 -5.62
C ALA A 229 -12.49 21.94 -4.97
N THR A 230 -13.56 21.45 -5.61
CA THR A 230 -14.92 21.49 -5.03
C THR A 230 -15.02 20.69 -3.73
N SER A 231 -14.52 19.46 -3.71
CA SER A 231 -14.53 18.59 -2.53
C SER A 231 -13.55 19.09 -1.47
N GLU A 232 -12.42 19.66 -1.87
CA GLU A 232 -11.49 20.32 -0.95
C GLU A 232 -12.15 21.50 -0.23
N ILE A 233 -12.85 22.37 -0.96
CA ILE A 233 -13.59 23.50 -0.40
C ILE A 233 -14.70 23.02 0.55
N GLU A 234 -15.41 21.94 0.20
CA GLU A 234 -16.42 21.34 1.08
C GLU A 234 -15.80 20.88 2.40
N LEU A 235 -14.68 20.17 2.35
CA LEU A 235 -13.97 19.71 3.54
C LEU A 235 -13.45 20.87 4.40
N VAL A 236 -12.84 21.89 3.78
CA VAL A 236 -12.33 23.08 4.48
C VAL A 236 -13.46 23.85 5.16
N ASN A 237 -14.63 23.96 4.53
CA ASN A 237 -15.76 24.68 5.10
C ASN A 237 -16.49 23.88 6.19
N SER A 238 -16.52 22.55 6.09
CA SER A 238 -17.29 21.70 7.00
C SER A 238 -16.49 21.23 8.22
N ILE A 239 -15.22 20.87 8.04
CA ILE A 239 -14.40 20.20 9.06
C ILE A 239 -12.93 20.68 9.09
N PRO A 240 -12.64 22.00 9.03
CA PRO A 240 -11.26 22.49 8.88
C PRO A 240 -10.31 22.02 10.00
N ALA A 241 -10.82 21.91 11.23
CA ALA A 241 -10.04 21.44 12.38
C ALA A 241 -9.62 19.96 12.25
N GLN A 242 -10.38 19.13 11.52
CA GLN A 242 -10.07 17.72 11.32
C GLN A 242 -9.04 17.50 10.21
N LEU A 243 -8.78 18.49 9.35
CA LEU A 243 -7.88 18.31 8.20
C LEU A 243 -6.39 18.36 8.56
N ARG A 244 -6.03 19.01 9.67
CA ARG A 244 -4.65 19.14 10.14
C ARG A 244 -3.94 17.78 10.16
N SER A 245 -2.89 17.65 9.34
CA SER A 245 -2.15 16.40 9.18
C SER A 245 -0.67 16.62 9.00
N THR A 246 0.18 15.78 9.59
CA THR A 246 1.64 15.90 9.47
C THR A 246 2.12 15.64 8.05
N VAL A 247 1.52 14.64 7.40
CA VAL A 247 1.80 14.21 6.03
C VAL A 247 0.53 14.33 5.18
N LEU A 248 0.67 14.81 3.96
CA LEU A 248 -0.39 14.82 2.95
C LEU A 248 0.03 13.97 1.75
N LEU A 249 -0.78 12.99 1.37
CA LEU A 249 -0.70 12.43 0.03
C LEU A 249 -1.36 13.42 -0.93
N ALA A 250 -0.60 13.99 -1.86
CA ALA A 250 -1.07 15.04 -2.74
C ALA A 250 -2.31 14.55 -3.52
N PRO A 251 -3.47 15.24 -3.40
CA PRO A 251 -4.67 14.82 -4.10
C PRO A 251 -4.45 14.76 -5.60
N HIS A 252 -5.08 13.79 -6.26
CA HIS A 252 -5.12 13.68 -7.72
C HIS A 252 -3.72 13.71 -8.36
N HIS A 253 -2.76 13.08 -7.67
CA HIS A 253 -1.34 13.00 -8.06
C HIS A 253 -0.65 14.37 -8.23
N GLY A 254 -1.22 15.45 -7.70
CA GLY A 254 -0.79 16.82 -7.96
C GLY A 254 -1.33 17.41 -9.27
N SER A 255 -2.54 17.03 -9.66
CA SER A 255 -3.30 17.66 -10.75
C SER A 255 -3.56 19.14 -10.49
N GLY A 256 -3.62 19.94 -11.56
CA GLY A 256 -3.97 21.37 -11.51
C GLY A 256 -5.41 21.65 -11.09
N THR A 257 -6.24 20.61 -10.93
CA THR A 257 -7.62 20.70 -10.43
C THR A 257 -7.73 20.52 -8.91
N SER A 258 -6.61 20.33 -8.22
CA SER A 258 -6.54 19.99 -6.80
C SER A 258 -5.45 20.78 -6.08
N SER A 259 -5.31 20.54 -4.78
CA SER A 259 -4.40 21.20 -3.85
C SER A 259 -4.61 22.71 -3.82
N THR A 260 -5.84 23.16 -3.62
CA THR A 260 -6.17 24.59 -3.45
C THR A 260 -5.45 25.21 -2.25
N GLU A 261 -5.21 26.52 -2.29
CA GLU A 261 -4.54 27.26 -1.19
C GLU A 261 -5.21 27.00 0.16
N GLY A 262 -6.54 27.20 0.23
CA GLY A 262 -7.29 27.01 1.47
C GLY A 262 -7.28 25.57 2.00
N PHE A 263 -7.13 24.58 1.12
CA PHE A 263 -6.95 23.19 1.53
C PHE A 263 -5.57 22.95 2.12
N LEU A 264 -4.51 23.46 1.48
CA LEU A 264 -3.14 23.36 2.02
C LEU A 264 -3.00 24.13 3.33
N ASP A 265 -3.64 25.28 3.49
CA ASP A 265 -3.68 26.05 4.73
C ASP A 265 -4.36 25.27 5.87
N ALA A 266 -5.46 24.57 5.57
CA ALA A 266 -6.22 23.81 6.56
C ALA A 266 -5.50 22.52 6.98
N VAL A 267 -4.94 21.78 6.00
CA VAL A 267 -4.17 20.55 6.25
C VAL A 267 -2.83 20.88 6.92
N ALA A 268 -2.16 21.94 6.44
CA ALA A 268 -0.86 22.44 6.88
C ALA A 268 0.17 21.33 7.17
N PRO A 269 0.48 20.49 6.16
CA PRO A 269 1.41 19.39 6.33
C PRO A 269 2.86 19.88 6.36
N SER A 270 3.72 19.13 7.05
CA SER A 270 5.17 19.33 6.98
C SER A 270 5.80 18.62 5.78
N LEU A 271 5.14 17.56 5.29
CA LEU A 271 5.59 16.70 4.20
C LEU A 271 4.43 16.35 3.28
N ALA A 272 4.66 16.41 1.97
CA ALA A 272 3.74 15.95 0.95
C ALA A 272 4.35 14.86 0.07
N LEU A 273 3.56 13.82 -0.20
CA LEU A 273 3.92 12.72 -1.08
C LEU A 273 3.19 12.87 -2.42
N PHE A 274 3.92 12.72 -3.52
CA PHE A 274 3.37 12.68 -4.87
C PHE A 274 3.64 11.30 -5.48
N GLN A 275 2.61 10.47 -5.61
CA GLN A 275 2.71 9.21 -6.33
C GLN A 275 2.48 9.46 -7.82
N VAL A 276 3.59 9.57 -8.56
CA VAL A 276 3.57 9.87 -9.99
C VAL A 276 4.54 8.95 -10.72
N GLY A 277 4.27 8.73 -12.00
CA GLY A 277 5.15 7.97 -12.88
C GLY A 277 6.18 8.85 -13.58
N TYR A 278 7.38 8.29 -13.81
CA TYR A 278 8.40 8.95 -14.63
C TYR A 278 7.85 9.22 -16.04
N ARG A 279 7.95 10.48 -16.50
CA ARG A 279 7.40 10.94 -17.80
C ARG A 279 5.93 10.55 -18.01
N ASN A 280 5.12 10.60 -16.95
CA ASN A 280 3.69 10.33 -17.05
C ASN A 280 3.00 11.28 -18.05
N ARG A 281 2.00 10.75 -18.78
CA ARG A 281 1.28 11.46 -19.85
C ARG A 281 0.50 12.70 -19.37
N TYR A 282 0.14 12.73 -18.09
CA TYR A 282 -0.63 13.82 -17.49
C TYR A 282 0.24 15.03 -17.16
N ARG A 283 1.57 14.85 -17.15
CA ARG A 283 2.55 15.84 -16.69
C ARG A 283 2.28 16.23 -15.24
N HIS A 284 1.98 15.23 -14.40
CA HIS A 284 1.82 15.37 -12.96
C HIS A 284 3.16 15.18 -12.22
N PRO A 285 3.36 15.83 -11.07
CA PRO A 285 2.54 16.95 -10.60
C PRO A 285 2.65 18.15 -11.55
N LYS A 286 1.60 18.97 -11.64
CA LYS A 286 1.69 20.23 -12.41
C LYS A 286 2.73 21.14 -11.76
N PRO A 287 3.59 21.84 -12.53
CA PRO A 287 4.61 22.72 -11.97
C PRO A 287 4.04 23.74 -10.98
N GLU A 288 2.89 24.33 -11.29
CA GLU A 288 2.23 25.34 -10.46
C GLU A 288 1.74 24.74 -9.14
N VAL A 289 1.24 23.49 -9.16
CA VAL A 289 0.84 22.78 -7.94
C VAL A 289 2.07 22.42 -7.13
N TYR A 290 3.11 21.87 -7.77
CA TYR A 290 4.33 21.49 -7.07
C TYR A 290 5.02 22.68 -6.40
N GLU A 291 5.01 23.84 -7.04
CA GLU A 291 5.57 25.08 -6.50
C GLU A 291 4.72 25.65 -5.35
N ARG A 292 3.39 25.58 -5.44
CA ARG A 292 2.50 25.97 -4.33
C ARG A 292 2.87 25.27 -3.02
N TYR A 293 3.15 23.96 -3.06
CA TYR A 293 3.62 23.26 -1.85
C TYR A 293 4.95 23.82 -1.32
N ALA A 294 5.86 24.28 -2.19
CA ALA A 294 7.10 24.94 -1.78
C ALA A 294 6.85 26.29 -1.10
N GLU A 295 5.96 27.09 -1.66
CA GLU A 295 5.60 28.42 -1.14
C GLU A 295 4.98 28.32 0.26
N HIS A 296 4.31 27.20 0.56
CA HIS A 296 3.81 26.84 1.89
C HIS A 296 4.87 26.25 2.83
N GLY A 297 6.12 26.13 2.39
CA GLY A 297 7.21 25.53 3.18
C GLY A 297 7.08 24.02 3.37
N ILE A 298 6.29 23.33 2.55
CA ILE A 298 6.00 21.90 2.67
C ILE A 298 7.13 21.12 1.97
N ALA A 299 7.74 20.17 2.68
CA ALA A 299 8.69 19.25 2.05
C ALA A 299 7.97 18.36 1.02
N ARG A 300 8.60 18.05 -0.10
CA ARG A 300 7.95 17.32 -1.21
C ARG A 300 8.77 16.09 -1.58
N LEU A 301 8.14 14.92 -1.65
CA LEU A 301 8.73 13.69 -2.15
C LEU A 301 7.92 13.15 -3.32
N ARG A 302 8.60 12.62 -4.34
CA ARG A 302 7.97 12.02 -5.51
C ARG A 302 8.46 10.59 -5.72
N THR A 303 7.56 9.66 -5.98
CA THR A 303 7.92 8.26 -6.20
C THR A 303 8.73 8.06 -7.47
N ASP A 304 8.48 8.84 -8.53
CA ASP A 304 9.22 8.73 -9.79
C ASP A 304 10.71 9.10 -9.69
N SER A 305 11.11 9.86 -8.67
CA SER A 305 12.51 10.18 -8.38
C SER A 305 13.07 9.42 -7.18
N SER A 306 12.22 9.03 -6.23
CA SER A 306 12.63 8.46 -4.94
C SER A 306 12.49 6.93 -4.88
N GLY A 307 11.77 6.33 -5.81
CA GLY A 307 11.25 4.97 -5.64
C GLY A 307 10.16 4.93 -4.57
N ALA A 308 9.92 3.76 -3.98
CA ALA A 308 9.00 3.66 -2.85
C ALA A 308 9.52 4.51 -1.67
N ILE A 309 8.58 5.11 -0.94
CA ILE A 309 8.87 5.99 0.20
C ILE A 309 8.32 5.30 1.44
N ALA A 310 9.18 5.03 2.41
CA ALA A 310 8.82 4.46 3.69
C ALA A 310 8.72 5.59 4.73
N LEU A 311 7.61 5.63 5.47
CA LEU A 311 7.37 6.55 6.58
C LEU A 311 7.17 5.75 7.87
N GLN A 312 7.72 6.22 8.97
CA GLN A 312 7.47 5.66 10.30
C GLN A 312 6.88 6.75 11.19
N PHE A 313 5.68 6.50 11.71
CA PHE A 313 4.96 7.39 12.62
C PHE A 313 5.09 6.85 14.04
N ALA A 314 6.21 7.18 14.67
CA ALA A 314 6.52 6.78 16.05
C ALA A 314 6.47 8.00 16.98
N ARG A 315 7.50 8.23 17.79
CA ARG A 315 7.64 9.47 18.57
C ARG A 315 7.82 10.68 17.66
N ASP A 316 8.58 10.50 16.59
CA ASP A 316 8.88 11.49 15.57
C ASP A 316 8.56 10.87 14.19
N LEU A 317 8.30 11.71 13.19
CA LEU A 317 8.16 11.25 11.80
C LEU A 317 9.56 11.03 11.20
N THR A 318 9.86 9.81 10.78
CA THR A 318 11.05 9.51 9.97
C THR A 318 10.63 8.97 8.60
N PHE A 319 11.51 9.13 7.61
CA PHE A 319 11.28 8.56 6.29
C PHE A 319 12.57 8.12 5.60
N SER A 320 12.44 7.17 4.68
CA SER A 320 13.52 6.69 3.83
C SER A 320 13.01 6.49 2.40
N THR A 321 13.93 6.47 1.42
CA THR A 321 13.56 6.34 0.01
C THR A 321 14.43 5.31 -0.70
N VAL A 322 13.79 4.39 -1.42
CA VAL A 322 14.46 3.21 -1.99
C VAL A 322 15.61 3.59 -2.92
N ARG A 323 15.45 4.61 -3.77
CA ARG A 323 16.52 4.98 -4.72
C ARG A 323 17.73 5.63 -4.06
N ARG A 324 17.52 6.33 -2.93
CA ARG A 324 18.61 6.91 -2.15
C ARG A 324 19.34 5.85 -1.34
N ASP A 325 18.59 4.94 -0.72
CA ASP A 325 19.13 3.91 0.17
C ASP A 325 19.76 2.74 -0.60
N HIS A 326 19.32 2.51 -1.84
CA HIS A 326 19.84 1.48 -2.74
C HIS A 326 20.25 2.07 -4.10
N PRO A 327 21.29 2.91 -4.14
CA PRO A 327 21.71 3.56 -5.36
C PRO A 327 22.14 2.53 -6.41
N ARG A 328 21.69 2.72 -7.64
CA ARG A 328 22.10 1.94 -8.81
C ARG A 328 22.69 2.90 -9.82
N TYR A 329 23.73 2.46 -10.53
CA TYR A 329 24.45 3.29 -11.51
C TYR A 329 23.56 3.83 -12.65
N TRP A 330 22.35 3.28 -12.83
CA TRP A 330 21.40 3.68 -13.86
C TRP A 330 20.28 4.62 -13.37
N TYR A 331 20.24 5.01 -12.09
CA TYR A 331 19.21 5.94 -11.58
C TYR A 331 19.52 7.41 -11.89
N ASP A 332 20.79 7.77 -12.08
CA ASP A 332 21.24 9.16 -12.29
C ASP A 332 21.49 9.51 -13.78
N ARG A 333 20.76 8.89 -14.72
CA ARG A 333 20.91 9.15 -16.16
C ARG A 333 19.78 9.97 -16.78
#